data_AF-A0A9E0RPI3-F1
#
_entry.id   AF-A0A9E0RPI3-F1
#
_cell.length_a   1.000
_cell.length_b   1.000
_cell.length_c   1.000
_cell.angle_alpha   90.00
_cell.angle_beta   90.00
_cell.angle_gamma   90.00
#
_symmetry.space_group_name_H-M   'P 1'
#
loop_
_entity.id
_entity.type
_entity.pdbx_description
1 polymer ?
#
loop_
_entity_poly.entity_id
_entity_poly.type
_entity_poly.pdbx_seq_one_letter_code
_entity_poly.pdbx_strand_id
1 'polypeptide(L)'
;MKLVDTFWFNAVWFQATWFCCVLGREPWVPVALLSLALHFYLVSDRGLEFRRLLPVAMVGIGVDVVLTLTGVFDFDSATIVPIWLILLWWVFAAALYRSFAKIGQSMWLAAVLGG
;
A
#
# COMPACT_ATOMS: atom_id res chain seq x y z
N MET A 1 10.34 -0.09 -20.48
CA MET A 1 9.33 0.06 -19.40
C MET A 1 9.65 -0.97 -18.33
N LYS A 2 9.76 -0.60 -17.05
CA LYS A 2 9.97 -1.61 -16.01
C LYS A 2 8.65 -2.31 -15.73
N LEU A 3 8.72 -3.58 -15.33
CA LEU A 3 7.53 -4.41 -15.03
C LEU A 3 6.60 -3.71 -14.02
N VAL A 4 7.20 -3.08 -13.00
CA VAL A 4 6.53 -2.27 -11.95
C VAL A 4 5.85 -0.99 -12.44
N ASP A 5 6.01 -0.57 -13.70
CA ASP A 5 5.30 0.60 -14.25
C ASP A 5 4.05 0.19 -15.06
N THR A 6 3.93 -1.12 -15.33
CA THR A 6 2.82 -1.69 -16.09
C THR A 6 1.57 -1.69 -15.21
N PHE A 7 0.46 -1.13 -15.72
CA PHE A 7 -0.78 -1.00 -14.94
C PHE A 7 -1.28 -2.37 -14.45
N TRP A 8 -1.41 -3.32 -15.37
CA TRP A 8 -1.88 -4.66 -15.08
C TRP A 8 -1.02 -5.40 -14.06
N PHE A 9 0.30 -5.28 -14.17
CA PHE A 9 1.20 -5.88 -13.18
C PHE A 9 0.95 -5.32 -11.79
N ASN A 10 0.85 -4.00 -11.64
CA ASN A 10 0.57 -3.37 -10.35
C ASN A 10 -0.79 -3.72 -9.80
N ALA A 11 -1.82 -3.76 -10.66
CA ALA A 11 -3.16 -4.12 -10.25
C ALA A 11 -3.21 -5.57 -9.73
N VAL A 12 -2.62 -6.52 -10.46
CA VAL A 12 -2.55 -7.93 -10.07
C VAL A 12 -1.71 -8.10 -8.81
N TRP A 13 -0.53 -7.47 -8.75
CA TRP A 13 0.35 -7.53 -7.57
C TRP A 13 -0.32 -6.96 -6.31
N PHE A 14 -0.98 -5.80 -6.45
CA PHE A 14 -1.73 -5.18 -5.37
C PHE A 14 -2.85 -6.09 -4.89
N GLN A 15 -3.71 -6.57 -5.80
CA GLN A 15 -4.84 -7.44 -5.44
C GLN A 15 -4.38 -8.75 -4.78
N ALA A 16 -3.35 -9.40 -5.32
CA ALA A 16 -2.79 -10.61 -4.72
C ALA A 16 -2.26 -10.36 -3.31
N THR A 17 -1.50 -9.28 -3.12
CA THR A 17 -0.93 -8.93 -1.80
C THR A 17 -2.01 -8.50 -0.82
N TRP A 18 -3.03 -7.79 -1.30
CA TRP A 18 -4.21 -7.41 -0.53
C TRP A 18 -4.95 -8.65 0.00
N PHE A 19 -5.21 -9.65 -0.85
CA PHE A 19 -5.83 -10.90 -0.41
C PHE A 19 -4.96 -11.64 0.61
N CYS A 20 -3.64 -11.68 0.43
CA CYS A 20 -2.74 -12.26 1.41
C CYS A 20 -2.86 -11.57 2.78
N CYS A 21 -2.89 -10.24 2.81
CA CYS A 21 -3.04 -9.48 4.06
C CYS A 21 -4.41 -9.69 4.71
N VAL A 22 -5.50 -9.58 3.95
CA VAL A 22 -6.86 -9.56 4.49
C VAL A 22 -7.39 -10.96 4.83
N LEU A 23 -7.17 -11.95 3.96
CA LEU A 23 -7.62 -13.31 4.21
C LEU A 23 -6.66 -14.07 5.13
N GLY A 24 -5.35 -13.87 4.93
CA GLY A 24 -4.29 -14.58 5.65
C GLY A 24 -3.92 -13.97 6.99
N ARG A 25 -4.05 -12.65 7.16
CA ARG A 25 -3.74 -11.90 8.39
C ARG A 25 -2.34 -12.22 8.93
N GLU A 26 -2.20 -12.38 10.25
CA GLU A 26 -0.92 -12.62 10.94
C GLU A 26 -0.14 -13.84 10.39
N PRO A 27 -0.74 -15.03 10.19
CA PRO A 27 -0.01 -16.17 9.61
C PRO A 27 0.63 -15.92 8.24
N TRP A 28 0.12 -14.97 7.45
CA TRP A 28 0.59 -14.69 6.09
C TRP A 28 1.44 -13.43 5.99
N VAL A 29 1.74 -12.78 7.12
CA VAL A 29 2.66 -11.63 7.19
C VAL A 29 3.99 -11.89 6.48
N PRO A 30 4.65 -13.07 6.61
CA PRO A 30 5.89 -13.33 5.87
C PRO A 30 5.71 -13.26 4.35
N VAL A 31 4.57 -13.72 3.83
CA VAL A 31 4.27 -13.70 2.38
C VAL A 31 4.02 -12.26 1.92
N ALA A 32 3.25 -11.49 2.67
CA ALA A 32 3.01 -10.08 2.37
C ALA A 32 4.32 -9.26 2.43
N LEU A 33 5.18 -9.53 3.41
CA LEU A 33 6.48 -8.88 3.54
C LEU A 33 7.41 -9.24 2.38
N LEU A 34 7.45 -10.51 1.97
CA LEU A 34 8.19 -10.93 0.78
C LEU A 34 7.68 -10.25 -0.49
N SER A 35 6.36 -10.12 -0.64
CA SER A 35 5.75 -9.41 -1.77
C SER A 35 6.17 -7.92 -1.81
N LEU A 36 6.14 -7.25 -0.66
CA LEU A 36 6.58 -5.85 -0.54
C LEU A 36 8.09 -5.70 -0.77
N ALA A 37 8.90 -6.62 -0.26
CA ALA A 37 10.34 -6.65 -0.48
C ALA A 37 10.67 -6.87 -1.96
N LEU A 38 9.94 -7.75 -2.65
CA LEU A 38 10.05 -7.97 -4.09
C LEU A 38 9.72 -6.68 -4.85
N HIS A 39 8.68 -5.95 -4.45
CA HIS A 39 8.37 -4.64 -5.04
C HIS A 39 9.57 -3.67 -4.93
N PHE A 40 10.11 -3.46 -3.72
CA PHE A 40 11.29 -2.60 -3.53
C PHE A 40 12.54 -3.12 -4.25
N TYR A 41 12.68 -4.43 -4.46
CA TYR A 41 13.76 -4.99 -5.26
C TYR A 41 13.64 -4.62 -6.74
N LEU A 42 12.42 -4.55 -7.28
CA LEU A 42 12.15 -4.28 -8.69
C LEU A 42 12.16 -2.78 -9.05
N VAL A 43 11.97 -1.88 -8.09
CA VAL A 43 12.01 -0.42 -8.35
C VAL A 43 13.44 0.10 -8.56
N SER A 44 13.59 1.08 -9.45
CA SER A 44 14.88 1.73 -9.78
C SER A 44 15.57 2.39 -8.61
N ASP A 45 14.83 3.14 -7.80
CA ASP A 45 15.34 3.92 -6.69
C ASP A 45 14.47 3.65 -5.47
N ARG A 46 15.00 2.80 -4.57
CA ARG A 46 14.32 2.37 -3.35
C ARG A 46 14.11 3.53 -2.37
N GLY A 47 15.05 4.47 -2.31
CA GLY A 47 15.00 5.61 -1.41
C GLY A 47 13.94 6.61 -1.82
N LEU A 48 13.88 6.91 -3.12
CA LEU A 48 12.83 7.75 -3.69
C LEU A 48 11.45 7.09 -3.56
N GLU A 49 11.33 5.79 -3.85
CA GLU A 49 10.09 5.04 -3.67
C GLU A 49 9.62 5.12 -2.22
N PHE A 50 10.48 4.77 -1.26
CA PHE A 50 10.16 4.81 0.15
C PHE A 50 9.65 6.19 0.59
N ARG A 51 10.34 7.27 0.19
CA ARG A 51 9.93 8.65 0.49
C ARG A 51 8.57 9.02 -0.09
N ARG A 52 8.17 8.43 -1.22
CA ARG A 52 6.86 8.64 -1.84
C ARG A 52 5.75 7.88 -1.12
N LEU A 53 6.03 6.66 -0.67
CA LEU A 53 5.04 5.81 -0.01
C LEU A 53 4.82 6.22 1.45
N LEU A 54 5.88 6.69 2.11
CA LEU A 54 5.92 6.97 3.55
C LEU A 54 4.79 7.90 4.03
N PRO A 55 4.47 9.05 3.39
CA PRO A 55 3.40 9.93 3.87
C PRO A 55 2.03 9.26 3.90
N VAL A 56 1.68 8.56 2.82
CA VAL A 56 0.39 7.86 2.70
C VAL A 56 0.31 6.70 3.69
N ALA A 57 1.40 5.91 3.80
CA ALA A 57 1.46 4.81 4.74
C ALA A 57 1.35 5.30 6.20
N MET A 58 2.07 6.36 6.58
CA MET A 58 2.01 6.93 7.93
C MET A 58 0.62 7.49 8.27
N VAL A 59 -0.02 8.20 7.33
CA VAL A 59 -1.39 8.71 7.55
C VAL A 59 -2.35 7.56 7.78
N GLY A 60 -2.31 6.53 6.94
CA GLY A 60 -3.19 5.37 7.07
C GLY A 60 -2.98 4.60 8.38
N ILE A 61 -1.73 4.29 8.71
CA ILE A 61 -1.39 3.63 9.98
C ILE A 61 -1.80 4.51 11.17
N GLY A 62 -1.59 5.83 11.10
CA GLY A 62 -1.99 6.78 12.14
C GLY A 62 -3.50 6.81 12.35
N VAL A 63 -4.28 6.76 11.26
CA VAL A 63 -5.75 6.63 11.33
C VAL A 63 -6.14 5.33 12.01
N ASP A 64 -5.54 4.21 11.63
CA ASP A 64 -5.82 2.92 12.26
C ASP A 64 -5.48 2.92 13.75
N VAL A 65 -4.34 3.51 14.14
CA VAL A 65 -3.97 3.66 15.55
C VAL A 65 -5.02 4.48 16.30
N VAL A 66 -5.47 5.61 15.76
CA VAL A 66 -6.51 6.45 16.41
C VAL A 66 -7.82 5.67 16.53
N LEU A 67 -8.21 4.93 15.50
CA LEU A 67 -9.42 4.10 15.51
C LEU A 67 -9.33 2.97 16.54
N THR A 68 -8.15 2.33 16.70
CA THR A 68 -7.95 1.36 17.77
C THR A 68 -8.03 2.02 19.16
N LEU A 69 -7.32 3.13 19.36
CA LEU A 69 -7.27 3.81 20.67
C LEU A 69 -8.63 4.38 21.11
N THR A 70 -9.48 4.73 20.15
CA THR A 70 -10.85 5.19 20.41
C THR A 70 -11.86 4.05 20.55
N GLY A 71 -11.40 2.79 20.42
CA GLY A 71 -12.23 1.59 20.57
C GLY A 71 -13.15 1.31 19.37
N VAL A 72 -12.96 2.00 18.24
CA VAL A 72 -13.69 1.72 16.99
C VAL A 72 -13.17 0.42 16.36
N PHE A 73 -11.84 0.25 16.35
CA PHE A 73 -11.21 -1.00 15.98
C PHE A 73 -10.87 -1.80 17.22
N ASP A 74 -11.30 -3.05 17.22
CA ASP A 74 -10.94 -4.05 18.22
C ASP A 74 -10.24 -5.21 17.51
N PHE A 75 -8.94 -5.32 17.75
CA PHE A 75 -8.11 -6.37 17.19
C PHE A 75 -7.74 -7.34 18.31
N ASP A 76 -7.99 -8.63 18.10
CA ASP A 76 -7.55 -9.72 18.99
C ASP A 76 -6.03 -9.98 18.85
N SER A 77 -5.23 -8.93 18.88
CA SER A 77 -3.78 -8.92 18.67
C SER A 77 -3.08 -8.31 19.89
N ALA A 78 -1.86 -8.77 20.17
CA ALA A 78 -1.00 -8.17 21.19
C ALA A 78 -0.48 -6.77 20.81
N THR A 79 -0.71 -6.33 19.57
CA THR A 79 -0.26 -5.02 19.05
C THR A 79 -1.44 -4.08 18.81
N ILE A 80 -1.21 -2.76 18.94
CA ILE A 80 -2.23 -1.71 18.69
C ILE A 80 -2.79 -1.79 17.26
N VAL A 81 -1.94 -2.07 16.28
CA VAL A 81 -2.35 -2.34 14.91
C VAL A 81 -1.68 -3.63 14.45
N PRO A 82 -2.42 -4.58 13.85
CA PRO A 82 -1.85 -5.81 13.30
C PRO A 82 -0.82 -5.55 12.20
N ILE A 83 0.18 -6.42 12.08
CA ILE A 83 1.30 -6.22 11.14
C ILE A 83 0.81 -6.33 9.69
N TRP A 84 -0.14 -7.23 9.42
CA TRP A 84 -0.72 -7.38 8.08
C TRP A 84 -1.40 -6.10 7.59
N LEU A 85 -1.99 -5.31 8.50
CA LEU A 85 -2.68 -4.06 8.18
C LEU A 85 -1.66 -2.93 7.93
N ILE A 86 -0.57 -2.89 8.70
CA ILE A 86 0.58 -2.01 8.43
C ILE A 86 1.16 -2.28 7.04
N LEU A 87 1.41 -3.55 6.70
CA LEU A 87 1.90 -3.93 5.36
C LEU A 87 0.92 -3.56 4.25
N LEU A 88 -0.38 -3.69 4.51
CA LEU A 88 -1.43 -3.31 3.57
C LEU A 88 -1.34 -1.82 3.21
N TRP A 89 -1.07 -0.94 4.17
CA TRP A 89 -0.89 0.49 3.92
C TRP A 89 0.31 0.81 3.03
N TRP A 90 1.42 0.10 3.20
CA TRP A 90 2.58 0.24 2.30
C TRP A 90 2.24 -0.17 0.87
N VAL A 91 1.59 -1.32 0.72
CA VAL A 91 1.17 -1.87 -0.56
C VAL A 91 0.14 -0.96 -1.24
N PHE A 92 -0.80 -0.42 -0.46
CA PHE A 92 -1.79 0.55 -0.92
C PHE A 92 -1.15 1.86 -1.37
N ALA A 93 -0.23 2.44 -0.59
CA ALA A 93 0.51 3.63 -0.98
C ALA A 93 1.23 3.44 -2.33
N ALA A 94 1.81 2.25 -2.55
CA ALA A 94 2.50 1.90 -3.78
C ALA A 94 1.56 1.86 -4.99
N ALA A 95 0.38 1.25 -4.83
CA ALA A 95 -0.65 1.22 -5.86
C ALA A 95 -1.24 2.61 -6.13
N LEU A 96 -1.46 3.40 -5.08
CA LEU A 96 -2.02 4.75 -5.14
C LEU A 96 -1.08 5.69 -5.93
N TYR A 97 0.21 5.71 -5.58
CA TYR A 97 1.21 6.53 -6.25
C TYR A 97 1.27 6.24 -7.76
N ARG A 98 1.27 4.96 -8.14
CA ARG A 98 1.32 4.56 -9.56
C ARG A 98 0.02 4.83 -10.31
N SER A 99 -1.12 4.81 -9.63
CA SER A 99 -2.41 5.19 -10.20
C SER A 99 -2.47 6.70 -10.45
N PHE A 100 -2.08 7.52 -9.48
CA PHE A 100 -2.02 8.98 -9.62
C PHE A 100 -0.95 9.46 -10.59
N ALA A 101 0.21 8.81 -10.66
CA ALA A 101 1.23 9.14 -11.66
C ALA A 101 0.68 9.04 -13.10
N LYS A 102 -0.29 8.15 -13.34
CA LYS A 102 -0.95 8.02 -14.65
C LYS A 102 -2.08 9.04 -14.84
N ILE A 103 -2.85 9.34 -13.80
CA ILE A 103 -3.86 10.40 -13.85
C ILE A 103 -3.20 11.76 -14.13
N GLY A 104 -2.06 12.05 -13.48
CA GLY A 104 -1.28 13.27 -13.68
C GLY A 104 -0.64 13.41 -15.08
N GLN A 105 -0.49 12.33 -15.84
CA GLN A 105 -0.05 12.38 -17.23
C GLN A 105 -1.18 12.64 -18.24
N SER A 106 -2.44 12.53 -17.81
CA SER A 106 -3.60 12.93 -18.59
C SER A 106 -4.19 14.21 -17.98
N MET A 107 -3.66 15.37 -18.39
CA MET A 107 -4.14 16.69 -17.93
C MET A 107 -5.67 16.84 -18.05
N TRP A 108 -6.29 16.18 -19.03
CA TRP A 108 -7.74 16.13 -19.19
C TRP A 108 -8.46 15.34 -18.09
N LEU A 109 -7.91 14.21 -17.62
CA LEU A 109 -8.52 13.41 -16.58
C LEU A 109 -8.32 14.04 -15.19
N ALA A 110 -7.17 14.68 -14.98
CA ALA A 110 -6.91 15.46 -13.76
C ALA A 110 -7.85 16.67 -13.63
N ALA A 111 -8.15 17.36 -14.74
CA ALA A 111 -9.08 18.49 -14.75
C ALA A 111 -10.53 18.09 -14.47
N VAL A 112 -10.97 16.92 -14.93
CA VAL A 112 -12.36 16.43 -14.71
C VAL A 112 -12.56 15.85 -13.32
N LEU A 113 -11.54 15.24 -12.72
CA LEU A 113 -11.65 14.64 -11.37
C LEU A 113 -11.31 15.61 -10.24
N GLY A 114 -10.64 16.73 -10.54
CA GLY A 114 -10.33 17.79 -9.57
C GLY A 114 -11.22 19.03 -9.66
N GLY A 115 -12.21 19.03 -10.57
CA GLY A 115 -13.17 20.12 -10.80
C GLY A 115 -14.54 19.84 -10.20
#